data_AF-X1EJF9-F1
#
_entry.id   AF-X1EJF9-F1
#
_cell.length_a   1.000
_cell.length_b   1.000
_cell.length_c   1.000
_cell.angle_alpha   90.00
_cell.angle_beta   90.00
_cell.angle_gamma   90.00
#
_symmetry.space_group_name_H-M   'P 1'
#
loop_
_entity.id
_entity.type
_entity.pdbx_description
1 polymer ?
#
loop_
_entity_poly.entity_id
_entity_poly.type
_entity_poly.pdbx_seq_one_letter_code
_entity_poly.pdbx_strand_id
1 'polypeptide(L)'
;VSQLKNIHTLVVLLDRQNKERTSRSEDKTNVIGFYLKEYEEVRGKTEEELARGGKFRDLFKYTLVSGGITTYISEDERYYKIRHHHLYDIDIPKNPKEKWYVYINNPYAEALLNFKQYIPIFLKAIKDKRTDHNKGYLYFFLMTVLHYSNNSYIDSKGQRKVFTAQMKVSTLLKKIKIGERVESRPSEAFRVLAECISYVADNYKDVLNEIRLLNSKYEPKIIRDLSIFKNIDYEQFKENYLNDLGIKDIREALISFNAIALKEERGQEPKDYNEGFYLPV
;
A
#
# COMPACT_ATOMS: atom_id res chain seq x y z
N VAL A 1 1.67 10.64 0.61
CA VAL A 1 1.74 9.27 0.05
C VAL A 1 3.15 8.83 -0.28
N SER A 2 3.95 9.71 -0.85
CA SER A 2 5.28 9.39 -1.37
C SER A 2 6.15 8.58 -0.40
N GLN A 3 6.21 8.92 0.89
CA GLN A 3 6.97 8.15 1.88
C GLN A 3 6.49 6.69 2.08
N LEU A 4 5.17 6.44 2.18
CA LEU A 4 4.68 5.08 2.42
C LEU A 4 4.93 4.18 1.20
N LYS A 5 4.76 4.73 0.00
CA LYS A 5 5.15 4.02 -1.23
C LYS A 5 6.65 3.77 -1.30
N ASN A 6 7.47 4.69 -0.78
CA ASN A 6 8.91 4.48 -0.72
C ASN A 6 9.29 3.32 0.18
N ILE A 7 8.69 3.25 1.37
CA ILE A 7 8.87 2.11 2.29
C ILE A 7 8.44 0.81 1.59
N HIS A 8 7.29 0.79 0.93
CA HIS A 8 6.83 -0.41 0.22
C HIS A 8 7.73 -0.77 -0.97
N THR A 9 8.36 0.21 -1.61
CA THR A 9 9.37 -0.03 -2.66
C THR A 9 10.61 -0.71 -2.07
N LEU A 10 11.10 -0.24 -0.92
CA LEU A 10 12.20 -0.89 -0.20
C LEU A 10 11.83 -2.33 0.21
N VAL A 11 10.60 -2.55 0.67
CA VAL A 11 10.11 -3.90 1.02
C VAL A 11 10.10 -4.83 -0.19
N VAL A 12 9.66 -4.36 -1.36
CA VAL A 12 9.69 -5.14 -2.61
C VAL A 12 11.12 -5.46 -3.03
N LEU A 13 12.04 -4.50 -2.94
CA LEU A 13 13.47 -4.72 -3.24
C LEU A 13 14.09 -5.74 -2.28
N LEU A 14 13.78 -5.64 -0.98
CA LEU A 14 14.25 -6.57 0.03
C LEU A 14 13.76 -8.01 -0.25
N ASP A 15 12.48 -8.17 -0.57
CA ASP A 15 11.90 -9.48 -0.92
C ASP A 15 12.59 -10.10 -2.14
N ARG A 16 12.81 -9.31 -3.20
CA ARG A 16 13.54 -9.77 -4.40
C ARG A 16 14.94 -10.27 -4.07
N GLN A 17 15.74 -9.45 -3.38
CA GLN A 17 17.11 -9.83 -3.05
C GLN A 17 17.15 -11.04 -2.10
N ASN A 18 16.24 -11.13 -1.13
CA ASN A 18 16.20 -12.28 -0.22
C ASN A 18 15.70 -13.56 -0.88
N LYS A 19 14.85 -13.48 -1.93
CA LYS A 19 14.53 -14.63 -2.78
C LYS A 19 15.76 -15.13 -3.53
N GLU A 20 16.54 -14.23 -4.13
CA GLU A 20 17.80 -14.56 -4.81
C GLU A 20 18.87 -15.13 -3.85
N ARG A 21 18.90 -14.68 -2.59
CA ARG A 21 19.78 -15.26 -1.56
C ARG A 21 19.33 -16.67 -1.18
N THR A 22 18.03 -16.84 -0.95
CA THR A 22 17.46 -18.16 -0.61
C THR A 22 17.72 -19.19 -1.72
N SER A 23 17.62 -18.80 -3.00
CA SER A 23 17.94 -19.69 -4.12
C SER A 23 19.43 -20.06 -4.21
N ARG A 24 20.30 -19.29 -3.54
CA ARG A 24 21.74 -19.55 -3.40
C ARG A 24 22.11 -20.17 -2.04
N SER A 25 21.12 -20.55 -1.23
CA SER A 25 21.31 -21.04 0.15
C SER A 25 22.04 -20.04 1.06
N GLU A 26 21.88 -18.74 0.79
CA GLU A 26 22.39 -17.65 1.62
C GLU A 26 21.32 -17.18 2.62
N ASP A 27 21.76 -16.75 3.81
CA ASP A 27 20.86 -16.22 4.83
C ASP A 27 20.17 -14.92 4.37
N LYS A 28 18.91 -14.77 4.79
CA LYS A 28 18.18 -13.51 4.59
C LYS A 28 18.85 -12.40 5.39
N THR A 29 18.83 -11.20 4.84
CA THR A 29 19.34 -9.99 5.49
C THR A 29 18.25 -8.93 5.55
N ASN A 30 18.44 -7.93 6.41
CA ASN A 30 17.67 -6.69 6.49
C ASN A 30 18.33 -5.53 5.71
N VAL A 31 19.39 -5.81 4.95
CA VAL A 31 20.14 -4.84 4.15
C VAL A 31 19.71 -4.91 2.69
N ILE A 32 19.42 -3.76 2.12
CA ILE A 32 19.01 -3.59 0.72
C ILE A 32 20.10 -2.81 0.02
N GLY A 33 20.80 -3.43 -0.93
CA GLY A 33 21.76 -2.74 -1.80
C GLY A 33 21.19 -2.58 -3.21
N PHE A 34 20.99 -1.36 -3.69
CA PHE A 34 20.35 -1.12 -5.00
C PHE A 34 20.97 0.04 -5.77
N TYR A 35 20.93 -0.03 -7.08
CA TYR A 35 21.16 1.14 -7.93
C TYR A 35 19.89 1.97 -8.00
N LEU A 36 20.06 3.28 -8.10
CA LEU A 36 18.94 4.21 -8.15
C LEU A 36 17.97 3.93 -9.30
N LYS A 37 18.47 3.37 -10.43
CA LYS A 37 17.64 2.91 -11.56
C LYS A 37 16.68 1.79 -11.15
N GLU A 38 17.18 0.78 -10.43
CA GLU A 38 16.41 -0.39 -10.00
C GLU A 38 15.23 0.00 -9.11
N TYR A 39 15.45 0.95 -8.19
CA TYR A 39 14.40 1.47 -7.33
C TYR A 39 13.22 2.04 -8.14
N GLU A 40 13.53 2.68 -9.26
CA GLU A 40 12.56 3.46 -10.01
C GLU A 40 11.81 2.65 -11.05
N GLU A 41 12.48 1.62 -11.57
CA GLU A 41 11.82 0.55 -12.29
C GLU A 41 10.76 -0.11 -11.40
N VAL A 42 11.04 -0.30 -10.10
CA VAL A 42 10.03 -0.77 -9.13
C VAL A 42 8.91 0.26 -8.94
N ARG A 43 9.22 1.56 -8.94
CA ARG A 43 8.22 2.66 -8.94
C ARG A 43 7.50 2.86 -10.28
N GLY A 44 7.82 2.08 -11.32
CA GLY A 44 7.13 2.13 -12.60
C GLY A 44 7.57 3.28 -13.51
N LYS A 45 8.81 3.77 -13.38
CA LYS A 45 9.42 4.58 -14.43
C LYS A 45 9.86 3.72 -15.60
N THR A 46 9.66 4.27 -16.79
CA THR A 46 10.08 3.69 -18.07
C THR A 46 11.55 3.97 -18.35
N GLU A 47 12.15 3.22 -19.26
CA GLU A 47 13.56 3.43 -19.66
C GLU A 47 13.77 4.81 -20.28
N GLU A 48 12.80 5.32 -21.03
CA GLU A 48 12.84 6.66 -21.61
C GLU A 48 12.81 7.75 -20.54
N GLU A 49 12.02 7.57 -19.47
CA GLU A 49 11.99 8.49 -18.33
C GLU A 49 13.30 8.45 -17.54
N LEU A 50 13.95 7.29 -17.48
CA LEU A 50 15.25 7.11 -16.81
C LEU A 50 16.40 7.70 -17.64
N ALA A 51 16.33 7.60 -18.97
CA ALA A 51 17.35 8.08 -19.91
C ALA A 51 17.40 9.62 -20.01
N ARG A 52 16.29 10.33 -19.80
CA ARG A 52 16.19 11.81 -19.86
C ARG A 52 16.79 12.52 -18.63
N GLY A 53 17.76 11.90 -17.95
CA GLY A 53 18.29 12.26 -16.64
C GLY A 53 18.42 13.78 -16.40
N GLY A 54 17.77 14.29 -15.36
CA GLY A 54 17.90 15.71 -15.02
C GLY A 54 17.24 16.24 -13.75
N LYS A 55 16.23 15.58 -13.17
CA LYS A 55 15.58 16.01 -11.89
C LYS A 55 15.30 14.86 -10.92
N PHE A 56 15.91 13.73 -11.24
CA PHE A 56 15.62 12.43 -10.70
C PHE A 56 16.14 12.28 -9.25
N ARG A 57 17.36 12.77 -9.01
CA ARG A 57 18.07 12.67 -7.72
C ARG A 57 17.46 13.57 -6.64
N ASP A 58 16.91 14.72 -7.02
CA ASP A 58 16.37 15.72 -6.07
C ASP A 58 15.00 15.31 -5.53
N LEU A 59 14.16 14.68 -6.36
CA LEU A 59 12.86 14.14 -5.93
C LEU A 59 13.03 12.96 -4.96
N PHE A 60 14.04 12.10 -5.21
CA PHE A 60 14.36 10.96 -4.36
C PHE A 60 15.01 11.38 -3.04
N LYS A 61 15.96 12.33 -3.07
CA LYS A 61 16.53 12.97 -1.87
C LYS A 61 15.43 13.58 -1.01
N TYR A 62 14.52 14.36 -1.60
CA TYR A 62 13.41 14.90 -0.83
C TYR A 62 12.56 13.78 -0.24
N THR A 63 12.23 12.73 -0.98
CA THR A 63 11.21 11.77 -0.52
C THR A 63 11.70 10.67 0.46
N LEU A 64 12.91 10.11 0.30
CA LEU A 64 13.46 9.14 1.27
C LEU A 64 14.09 9.82 2.48
N VAL A 65 14.55 11.06 2.36
CA VAL A 65 15.22 11.80 3.44
C VAL A 65 14.25 12.69 4.22
N SER A 66 13.25 13.31 3.57
CA SER A 66 12.33 14.26 4.26
C SER A 66 11.19 13.59 5.02
N GLY A 67 11.13 12.25 5.03
CA GLY A 67 10.07 11.48 5.67
C GLY A 67 10.35 11.20 7.13
N GLY A 68 10.29 12.21 7.99
CA GLY A 68 10.17 12.04 9.44
C GLY A 68 11.48 11.73 10.18
N ILE A 69 11.91 12.72 10.96
CA ILE A 69 12.91 12.60 12.02
C ILE A 69 14.27 12.08 11.50
N THR A 70 14.88 12.80 10.56
CA THR A 70 16.33 12.70 10.38
C THR A 70 16.97 13.09 11.71
N THR A 71 17.53 12.12 12.44
CA THR A 71 18.12 12.40 13.76
C THR A 71 19.56 12.87 13.62
N TYR A 72 20.27 12.33 12.62
CA TYR A 72 21.68 12.64 12.40
C TYR A 72 22.09 12.39 10.95
N ILE A 73 22.95 13.28 10.43
CA ILE A 73 23.62 13.13 9.15
C ILE A 73 25.12 13.10 9.43
N SER A 74 25.80 12.03 9.02
CA SER A 74 27.25 11.96 8.96
C SER A 74 27.71 11.63 7.55
N GLU A 75 29.01 11.64 7.33
CA GLU A 75 29.59 11.18 6.09
C GLU A 75 30.90 10.45 6.34
N ASP A 76 31.26 9.56 5.41
CA ASP A 76 32.62 9.06 5.26
C ASP A 76 33.13 9.40 3.85
N GLU A 77 34.27 8.83 3.45
CA GLU A 77 34.88 9.07 2.13
C GLU A 77 33.94 8.72 0.96
N ARG A 78 33.00 7.79 1.17
CA ARG A 78 32.24 7.16 0.09
C ARG A 78 30.74 7.45 0.16
N TYR A 79 30.19 7.69 1.35
CA TYR A 79 28.74 7.84 1.58
C TYR A 79 28.37 9.04 2.44
N TYR A 80 27.22 9.63 2.13
CA TYR A 80 26.43 10.40 3.10
C TYR A 80 25.53 9.43 3.86
N LYS A 81 25.61 9.46 5.19
CA LYS A 81 24.94 8.54 6.10
C LYS A 81 23.80 9.26 6.80
N ILE A 82 22.59 8.80 6.57
CA ILE A 82 21.38 9.36 7.18
C ILE A 82 20.80 8.28 8.09
N ARG A 83 20.56 8.64 9.34
CA ARG A 83 20.08 7.72 10.38
C ARG A 83 18.67 8.11 10.79
N HIS A 84 17.72 7.18 10.60
CA HIS A 84 16.35 7.37 11.06
C HIS A 84 16.12 6.46 12.26
N HIS A 85 15.87 7.07 13.42
CA HIS A 85 15.82 6.40 14.73
C HIS A 85 14.79 5.25 14.85
N HIS A 86 13.88 5.12 13.89
CA HIS A 86 12.75 4.20 13.98
C HIS A 86 12.69 3.18 12.86
N LEU A 87 12.86 3.54 11.59
CA LEU A 87 12.48 2.64 10.50
C LEU A 87 13.66 2.03 9.73
N TYR A 88 14.56 2.87 9.22
CA TYR A 88 15.72 2.41 8.47
C TYR A 88 16.83 3.45 8.45
N ASP A 89 18.07 3.00 8.32
CA ASP A 89 19.19 3.86 8.01
C ASP A 89 19.50 3.80 6.51
N ILE A 90 20.05 4.88 5.95
CA ILE A 90 20.38 4.96 4.52
C ILE A 90 21.78 5.53 4.31
N ASP A 91 22.55 4.84 3.48
CA ASP A 91 23.85 5.26 3.01
C ASP A 91 23.72 5.65 1.53
N ILE A 92 23.91 6.93 1.27
CA ILE A 92 23.78 7.58 -0.04
C ILE A 92 25.18 7.69 -0.65
N PRO A 93 25.47 7.05 -1.80
CA PRO A 93 26.78 7.12 -2.39
C PRO A 93 27.08 8.54 -2.89
N LYS A 94 28.30 9.01 -2.63
CA LYS A 94 28.81 10.28 -3.18
C LYS A 94 28.89 10.19 -4.71
N ASN A 95 29.33 9.04 -5.23
CA ASN A 95 29.28 8.70 -6.64
C ASN A 95 27.89 8.18 -7.06
N PRO A 96 27.16 8.89 -7.95
CA PRO A 96 25.80 8.51 -8.33
C PRO A 96 25.70 7.19 -9.11
N LYS A 97 26.82 6.63 -9.59
CA LYS A 97 26.87 5.33 -10.28
C LYS A 97 26.99 4.14 -9.32
N GLU A 98 27.14 4.39 -8.03
CA GLU A 98 27.30 3.33 -7.03
C GLU A 98 25.97 2.95 -6.38
N LYS A 99 25.99 1.83 -5.65
CA LYS A 99 24.82 1.33 -4.94
C LYS A 99 24.51 2.20 -3.74
N TRP A 100 23.22 2.38 -3.50
CA TRP A 100 22.67 2.85 -2.25
C TRP A 100 22.48 1.66 -1.32
N TYR A 101 22.66 1.90 -0.02
CA TYR A 101 22.40 0.88 1.00
C TYR A 101 21.33 1.38 1.97
N VAL A 102 20.36 0.53 2.25
CA VAL A 102 19.33 0.76 3.27
C VAL A 102 19.36 -0.37 4.28
N TYR A 103 19.38 -0.02 5.55
CA TYR A 103 19.44 -0.94 6.68
C TYR A 103 18.13 -0.84 7.44
N ILE A 104 17.26 -1.85 7.34
CA ILE A 104 15.99 -1.83 8.06
C ILE A 104 16.24 -2.11 9.55
N ASN A 105 15.81 -1.20 10.42
CA ASN A 105 16.03 -1.31 11.86
C ASN A 105 15.10 -2.35 12.49
N ASN A 106 15.57 -3.07 13.51
CA ASN A 106 14.71 -3.94 14.31
C ASN A 106 13.78 -3.10 15.22
N PRO A 107 12.54 -3.56 15.48
CA PRO A 107 11.95 -4.85 15.11
C PRO A 107 11.28 -4.88 13.71
N TYR A 108 11.33 -3.78 12.94
CA TYR A 108 10.62 -3.69 11.67
C TYR A 108 11.13 -4.68 10.61
N ALA A 109 12.42 -5.02 10.64
CA ALA A 109 12.99 -6.00 9.73
C ALA A 109 12.30 -7.37 9.85
N GLU A 110 12.08 -7.85 11.07
CA GLU A 110 11.42 -9.15 11.32
C GLU A 110 9.99 -9.17 10.79
N ALA A 111 9.23 -8.07 10.99
CA ALA A 111 7.88 -7.95 10.47
C ALA A 111 7.84 -7.91 8.93
N LEU A 112 8.80 -7.20 8.31
CA LEU A 112 8.85 -7.03 6.86
C LEU A 112 9.30 -8.30 6.12
N LEU A 113 10.19 -9.10 6.70
CA LEU A 113 10.64 -10.38 6.13
C LEU A 113 9.53 -11.44 6.03
N ASN A 114 8.45 -11.27 6.79
CA ASN A 114 7.31 -12.17 6.86
C ASN A 114 6.09 -11.68 6.06
N PHE A 115 6.16 -10.50 5.41
CA PHE A 115 5.01 -9.81 4.79
C PHE A 115 4.73 -10.22 3.33
N LYS A 116 5.02 -11.47 2.95
CA LYS A 116 5.12 -11.92 1.55
C LYS A 116 3.83 -11.82 0.73
N GLN A 117 2.68 -12.05 1.36
CA GLN A 117 1.40 -12.18 0.65
C GLN A 117 0.96 -10.89 -0.07
N TYR A 118 1.32 -9.71 0.43
CA TYR A 118 0.88 -8.43 -0.13
C TYR A 118 1.83 -7.85 -1.19
N ILE A 119 2.98 -8.49 -1.45
CA ILE A 119 4.01 -7.98 -2.38
C ILE A 119 3.47 -7.71 -3.79
N PRO A 120 2.67 -8.60 -4.42
CA PRO A 120 2.11 -8.31 -5.75
C PRO A 120 1.18 -7.09 -5.77
N ILE A 121 0.37 -6.91 -4.72
CA ILE A 121 -0.52 -5.75 -4.58
C ILE A 121 0.30 -4.47 -4.41
N PHE A 122 1.33 -4.51 -3.56
CA PHE A 122 2.22 -3.36 -3.36
C PHE A 122 2.95 -2.99 -4.64
N LEU A 123 3.48 -3.97 -5.37
CA LEU A 123 4.14 -3.72 -6.65
C LEU A 123 3.22 -3.03 -7.66
N LYS A 124 1.95 -3.44 -7.74
CA LYS A 124 0.95 -2.76 -8.58
C LYS A 124 0.66 -1.34 -8.07
N ALA A 125 0.51 -1.17 -6.76
CA ALA A 125 0.11 0.10 -6.16
C ALA A 125 1.20 1.18 -6.16
N ILE A 126 2.46 0.80 -5.93
CA ILE A 126 3.59 1.76 -5.94
C ILE A 126 3.86 2.31 -7.35
N LYS A 127 3.56 1.52 -8.40
CA LYS A 127 3.67 1.90 -9.81
C LYS A 127 2.58 2.87 -10.28
N ASP A 128 1.46 2.98 -9.56
CA ASP A 128 0.37 3.88 -9.95
C ASP A 128 0.69 5.34 -9.63
N LYS A 129 1.25 6.05 -10.62
CA LYS A 129 1.63 7.47 -10.53
C LYS A 129 0.46 8.41 -10.21
N ARG A 130 -0.80 8.02 -10.50
CA ARG A 130 -1.98 8.85 -10.20
C ARG A 130 -2.12 9.14 -8.71
N THR A 131 -1.61 8.24 -7.87
CA THR A 131 -1.70 8.33 -6.41
C THR A 131 -0.48 8.98 -5.75
N ASP A 132 0.45 9.57 -6.52
CA ASP A 132 1.63 10.22 -5.94
C ASP A 132 1.36 11.65 -5.42
N HIS A 133 0.32 12.31 -5.92
CA HIS A 133 -0.01 13.70 -5.61
C HIS A 133 -1.42 13.86 -5.01
N ASN A 134 -2.28 14.68 -5.65
CA ASN A 134 -3.59 15.11 -5.13
C ASN A 134 -4.55 13.94 -4.87
N LYS A 135 -4.38 12.79 -5.55
CA LYS A 135 -5.16 11.58 -5.32
C LYS A 135 -4.47 10.56 -4.40
N GLY A 136 -3.57 11.03 -3.55
CA GLY A 136 -2.84 10.16 -2.64
C GLY A 136 -3.71 9.40 -1.64
N TYR A 137 -4.87 9.96 -1.29
CA TYR A 137 -5.85 9.28 -0.42
C TYR A 137 -6.30 7.92 -0.97
N LEU A 138 -6.28 7.70 -2.29
CA LEU A 138 -6.61 6.41 -2.89
C LEU A 138 -5.63 5.31 -2.47
N TYR A 139 -4.34 5.63 -2.39
CA TYR A 139 -3.32 4.71 -1.91
C TYR A 139 -3.48 4.42 -0.42
N PHE A 140 -3.71 5.46 0.40
CA PHE A 140 -3.96 5.26 1.83
C PHE A 140 -5.24 4.48 2.11
N PHE A 141 -6.26 4.64 1.26
CA PHE A 141 -7.49 3.86 1.34
C PHE A 141 -7.23 2.38 1.05
N LEU A 142 -6.50 2.05 -0.04
CA LEU A 142 -6.07 0.68 -0.31
C LEU A 142 -5.34 0.08 0.91
N MET A 143 -4.40 0.82 1.51
CA MET A 143 -3.68 0.34 2.70
C MET A 143 -4.61 0.16 3.90
N THR A 144 -5.65 0.99 4.03
CA THR A 144 -6.65 0.86 5.08
C THR A 144 -7.53 -0.37 4.86
N VAL A 145 -7.94 -0.64 3.62
CA VAL A 145 -8.66 -1.88 3.27
C VAL A 145 -7.82 -3.10 3.61
N LEU A 146 -6.53 -3.14 3.22
CA LEU A 146 -5.65 -4.28 3.53
C LEU A 146 -5.41 -4.47 5.04
N HIS A 147 -5.36 -3.38 5.80
CA HIS A 147 -5.12 -3.45 7.25
C HIS A 147 -6.37 -3.83 8.05
N TYR A 148 -7.55 -3.37 7.61
CA TYR A 148 -8.83 -3.60 8.29
C TYR A 148 -9.75 -4.54 7.53
N SER A 149 -9.22 -5.31 6.58
CA SER A 149 -9.99 -6.34 5.93
C SER A 149 -10.35 -7.41 6.94
N ASN A 150 -11.63 -7.71 7.04
CA ASN A 150 -12.13 -8.77 7.90
C ASN A 150 -11.83 -10.13 7.27
N ASN A 151 -10.60 -10.58 7.44
CA ASN A 151 -10.21 -11.91 7.00
C ASN A 151 -10.84 -12.93 7.94
N SER A 152 -11.41 -13.99 7.36
CA SER A 152 -11.84 -15.12 8.14
C SER A 152 -10.61 -15.90 8.60
N TYR A 153 -10.50 -16.17 9.89
CA TYR A 153 -9.46 -17.02 10.47
C TYR A 153 -10.11 -18.24 11.13
N ILE A 154 -9.34 -19.30 11.32
CA ILE A 154 -9.77 -20.48 12.08
C ILE A 154 -9.24 -20.28 13.50
N ASP A 155 -10.13 -20.28 14.51
CA ASP A 155 -9.72 -20.17 15.90
C ASP A 155 -9.11 -21.49 16.43
N SER A 156 -8.59 -21.48 17.65
CA SER A 156 -8.00 -22.65 18.30
C SER A 156 -8.98 -23.82 18.50
N LYS A 157 -10.28 -23.63 18.21
CA LYS A 157 -11.34 -24.63 18.27
C LYS A 157 -11.77 -25.11 16.87
N GLY A 158 -11.04 -24.74 15.82
CA GLY A 158 -11.38 -25.10 14.44
C GLY A 158 -12.56 -24.32 13.87
N GLN A 159 -13.06 -23.27 14.55
CA GLN A 159 -14.20 -22.49 14.08
C GLN A 159 -13.73 -21.36 13.19
N ARG A 160 -14.38 -21.18 12.04
CA ARG A 160 -14.16 -20.02 11.18
C ARG A 160 -14.76 -18.78 11.86
N LYS A 161 -13.89 -17.92 12.37
CA LYS A 161 -14.25 -16.60 12.92
C LYS A 161 -13.96 -15.53 11.87
N VAL A 162 -14.75 -14.46 11.90
CA VAL A 162 -14.51 -13.26 11.08
C VAL A 162 -14.09 -12.17 12.05
N PHE A 163 -12.87 -11.67 11.90
CA PHE A 163 -12.45 -10.48 12.64
C PHE A 163 -13.16 -9.29 12.02
N THR A 164 -14.19 -8.73 12.66
CA THR A 164 -14.92 -7.55 12.15
C THR A 164 -14.29 -6.26 12.66
N ALA A 165 -13.29 -5.75 11.95
CA ALA A 165 -12.88 -4.37 12.05
C ALA A 165 -13.93 -3.46 11.41
N GLN A 166 -14.36 -2.46 12.17
CA GLN A 166 -15.23 -1.39 11.70
C GLN A 166 -14.72 -0.05 12.20
N MET A 167 -14.93 1.02 11.43
CA MET A 167 -14.60 2.37 11.85
C MET A 167 -15.63 3.36 11.32
N LYS A 168 -15.75 4.53 11.95
CA LYS A 168 -16.58 5.59 11.39
C LYS A 168 -16.00 6.07 10.07
N VAL A 169 -16.86 6.43 9.11
CA VAL A 169 -16.41 7.03 7.84
C VAL A 169 -15.62 8.32 8.08
N SER A 170 -16.02 9.15 9.04
CA SER A 170 -15.21 10.33 9.43
C SER A 170 -13.79 9.96 9.87
N THR A 171 -13.62 8.90 10.66
CA THR A 171 -12.30 8.39 11.07
C THR A 171 -11.51 7.86 9.88
N LEU A 172 -12.16 7.14 8.97
CA LEU A 172 -11.56 6.64 7.74
C LEU A 172 -11.02 7.80 6.89
N LEU A 173 -11.81 8.84 6.65
CA LEU A 173 -11.44 10.01 5.83
C LEU A 173 -10.19 10.72 6.40
N LYS A 174 -10.14 10.90 7.72
CA LYS A 174 -8.96 11.41 8.43
C LYS A 174 -7.74 10.52 8.22
N LYS A 175 -7.93 9.21 8.34
CA LYS A 175 -6.84 8.21 8.20
C LYS A 175 -6.25 8.19 6.79
N ILE A 176 -7.06 8.45 5.76
CA ILE A 176 -6.60 8.53 4.37
C ILE A 176 -6.09 9.92 3.97
N LYS A 177 -5.98 10.85 4.94
CA LYS A 177 -5.40 12.20 4.80
C LYS A 177 -6.14 13.08 3.80
N ILE A 178 -7.47 13.07 3.87
CA ILE A 178 -8.32 13.97 3.10
C ILE A 178 -8.30 15.36 3.73
N GLY A 179 -8.49 16.42 2.93
CA GLY A 179 -8.54 17.79 3.43
C GLY A 179 -9.82 18.09 4.21
N GLU A 180 -9.73 18.93 5.24
CA GLU A 180 -10.84 19.27 6.15
C GLU A 180 -12.12 19.75 5.45
N ARG A 181 -11.97 20.45 4.31
CA ARG A 181 -13.11 20.89 3.48
C ARG A 181 -13.98 19.72 3.00
N VAL A 182 -13.38 18.60 2.68
CA VAL A 182 -14.10 17.39 2.26
C VAL A 182 -14.70 16.69 3.47
N GLU A 183 -13.96 16.61 4.59
CA GLU A 183 -14.44 15.99 5.83
C GLU A 183 -15.67 16.70 6.42
N SER A 184 -15.78 18.01 6.22
CA SER A 184 -16.86 18.83 6.77
C SER A 184 -18.18 18.77 5.99
N ARG A 185 -18.21 18.19 4.78
CA ARG A 185 -19.40 18.17 3.91
C ARG A 185 -19.83 16.74 3.56
N PRO A 186 -21.03 16.28 3.95
CA PRO A 186 -21.47 14.88 3.73
C PRO A 186 -21.38 14.41 2.28
N SER A 187 -21.84 15.21 1.31
CA SER A 187 -21.83 14.84 -0.10
C SER A 187 -20.41 14.75 -0.68
N GLU A 188 -19.49 15.61 -0.22
CA GLU A 188 -18.08 15.58 -0.63
C GLU A 188 -17.34 14.39 0.00
N ALA A 189 -17.59 14.13 1.28
CA ALA A 189 -17.13 12.95 2.00
C ALA A 189 -17.58 11.66 1.31
N PHE A 190 -18.86 11.60 0.89
CA PHE A 190 -19.39 10.51 0.11
C PHE A 190 -18.69 10.37 -1.24
N ARG A 191 -18.54 11.45 -2.01
CA ARG A 191 -17.89 11.43 -3.33
C ARG A 191 -16.47 10.86 -3.25
N VAL A 192 -15.70 11.27 -2.25
CA VAL A 192 -14.34 10.75 -2.03
C VAL A 192 -14.35 9.29 -1.59
N LEU A 193 -15.28 8.89 -0.72
CA LEU A 193 -15.43 7.49 -0.32
C LEU A 193 -15.80 6.61 -1.53
N ALA A 194 -16.72 7.06 -2.37
CA ALA A 194 -17.16 6.37 -3.58
C ALA A 194 -16.01 6.21 -4.60
N GLU A 195 -15.20 7.25 -4.79
CA GLU A 195 -14.01 7.19 -5.63
C GLU A 195 -12.97 6.21 -5.08
N CYS A 196 -12.73 6.22 -3.76
CA CYS A 196 -11.86 5.28 -3.07
C CYS A 196 -12.27 3.82 -3.30
N ILE A 197 -13.56 3.53 -3.11
CA ILE A 197 -14.13 2.19 -3.26
C ILE A 197 -14.00 1.74 -4.71
N SER A 198 -14.42 2.59 -5.66
CA SER A 198 -14.33 2.29 -7.09
C SER A 198 -12.89 2.05 -7.53
N TYR A 199 -11.94 2.86 -7.04
CA TYR A 199 -10.52 2.67 -7.30
C TYR A 199 -10.03 1.29 -6.84
N VAL A 200 -10.35 0.86 -5.62
CA VAL A 200 -9.91 -0.45 -5.12
C VAL A 200 -10.59 -1.58 -5.88
N ALA A 201 -11.90 -1.51 -6.08
CA ALA A 201 -12.67 -2.54 -6.77
C ALA A 201 -12.19 -2.75 -8.23
N ASP A 202 -11.94 -1.67 -8.96
CA ASP A 202 -11.53 -1.74 -10.37
C ASP A 202 -10.08 -2.20 -10.54
N ASN A 203 -9.18 -1.72 -9.67
CA ASN A 203 -7.75 -1.94 -9.84
C ASN A 203 -7.24 -3.15 -9.03
N TYR A 204 -7.98 -3.64 -8.04
CA TYR A 204 -7.55 -4.71 -7.11
C TYR A 204 -8.73 -5.64 -6.79
N LYS A 205 -9.28 -6.30 -7.82
CA LYS A 205 -10.51 -7.10 -7.75
C LYS A 205 -10.61 -8.03 -6.54
N ASP A 206 -9.53 -8.69 -6.14
CA ASP A 206 -9.55 -9.65 -5.02
C ASP A 206 -9.44 -9.00 -3.62
N VAL A 207 -9.12 -7.70 -3.57
CA VAL A 207 -8.86 -6.96 -2.31
C VAL A 207 -10.13 -6.45 -1.65
N LEU A 208 -11.17 -6.12 -2.41
CA LEU A 208 -12.41 -5.58 -1.87
C LEU A 208 -13.61 -6.12 -2.63
N ASN A 209 -14.37 -7.01 -2.00
CA ASN A 209 -15.52 -7.68 -2.63
C ASN A 209 -16.86 -7.24 -2.04
N GLU A 210 -16.85 -6.78 -0.79
CA GLU A 210 -18.05 -6.22 -0.17
C GLU A 210 -17.69 -5.14 0.84
N ILE A 211 -18.62 -4.21 0.97
CA ILE A 211 -18.63 -3.19 2.01
C ILE A 211 -19.86 -3.40 2.86
N ARG A 212 -19.72 -3.23 4.17
CA ARG A 212 -20.86 -3.21 5.08
C ARG A 212 -20.96 -1.87 5.75
N LEU A 213 -22.15 -1.30 5.72
CA LEU A 213 -22.52 -0.12 6.50
C LEU A 213 -23.29 -0.58 7.72
N LEU A 214 -22.93 -0.04 8.87
CA LEU A 214 -23.52 -0.41 10.14
C LEU A 214 -23.95 0.82 10.92
N ASN A 215 -25.03 0.64 11.66
CA ASN A 215 -25.38 1.44 12.82
C ASN A 215 -25.55 0.45 13.98
N SER A 216 -25.12 0.80 15.19
CA SER A 216 -25.10 -0.10 16.36
C SER A 216 -26.47 -0.68 16.74
N LYS A 217 -27.56 -0.17 16.16
CA LYS A 217 -28.95 -0.55 16.42
C LYS A 217 -29.61 -1.37 15.30
N TYR A 218 -29.03 -1.43 14.11
CA TYR A 218 -29.69 -1.97 12.91
C TYR A 218 -28.88 -3.08 12.25
N GLU A 219 -29.55 -3.94 11.49
CA GLU A 219 -28.86 -4.94 10.68
C GLU A 219 -27.92 -4.28 9.66
N PRO A 220 -26.71 -4.82 9.44
CA PRO A 220 -25.78 -4.25 8.48
C PRO A 220 -26.34 -4.21 7.06
N LYS A 221 -26.17 -3.07 6.35
CA LYS A 221 -26.39 -3.03 4.91
C LYS A 221 -25.13 -3.51 4.19
N ILE A 222 -25.28 -4.61 3.45
CA ILE A 222 -24.18 -5.25 2.72
C ILE A 222 -24.27 -4.84 1.24
N ILE A 223 -23.19 -4.26 0.73
CA ILE A 223 -23.04 -3.84 -0.66
C ILE A 223 -21.98 -4.74 -1.31
N ARG A 224 -22.42 -5.63 -2.21
CA ARG A 224 -21.55 -6.55 -2.97
C ARG A 224 -21.24 -6.03 -4.37
N ASP A 225 -22.22 -5.39 -5.01
CA ASP A 225 -21.99 -4.70 -6.27
C ASP A 225 -21.34 -3.35 -5.98
N LEU A 226 -20.01 -3.30 -6.03
CA LEU A 226 -19.25 -2.08 -5.80
C LEU A 226 -19.26 -1.14 -7.01
N SER A 227 -19.80 -1.56 -8.16
CA SER A 227 -19.88 -0.72 -9.36
C SER A 227 -20.85 0.45 -9.18
N ILE A 228 -21.80 0.35 -8.24
CA ILE A 228 -22.75 1.41 -7.92
C ILE A 228 -22.06 2.74 -7.56
N PHE A 229 -20.88 2.67 -6.93
CA PHE A 229 -20.14 3.84 -6.45
C PHE A 229 -19.57 4.70 -7.60
N LYS A 230 -19.64 4.23 -8.85
CA LYS A 230 -19.22 5.01 -10.02
C LYS A 230 -20.21 6.10 -10.41
N ASN A 231 -21.50 5.85 -10.18
CA ASN A 231 -22.57 6.66 -10.76
C ASN A 231 -23.59 7.16 -9.73
N ILE A 232 -23.67 6.55 -8.55
CA ILE A 232 -24.66 6.94 -7.55
C ILE A 232 -24.26 8.28 -6.91
N ASP A 233 -25.22 9.19 -6.75
CA ASP A 233 -25.03 10.42 -5.98
C ASP A 233 -25.33 10.20 -4.49
N TYR A 234 -25.04 11.23 -3.67
CA TYR A 234 -25.19 11.10 -2.22
C TYR A 234 -26.64 10.95 -1.75
N GLU A 235 -27.60 11.64 -2.38
CA GLU A 235 -28.99 11.57 -1.94
C GLU A 235 -29.59 10.21 -2.32
N GLN A 236 -29.32 9.72 -3.54
CA GLN A 236 -29.67 8.36 -3.94
C GLN A 236 -29.03 7.31 -3.02
N PHE A 237 -27.75 7.48 -2.67
CA PHE A 237 -27.08 6.54 -1.77
C PHE A 237 -27.70 6.56 -0.37
N LYS A 238 -28.05 7.74 0.12
CA LYS A 238 -28.67 7.92 1.43
C LYS A 238 -30.04 7.26 1.49
N GLU A 239 -30.87 7.45 0.46
CA GLU A 239 -32.18 6.80 0.33
C GLU A 239 -32.06 5.29 0.30
N ASN A 240 -31.16 4.76 -0.52
CA ASN A 240 -31.03 3.32 -0.76
C ASN A 240 -30.32 2.55 0.37
N TYR A 241 -29.40 3.20 1.11
CA TYR A 241 -28.49 2.50 2.03
C TYR A 241 -28.39 3.07 3.44
N LEU A 242 -28.67 4.35 3.67
CA LEU A 242 -28.47 4.98 4.99
C LEU A 242 -29.76 5.17 5.78
N ASN A 243 -30.88 5.49 5.11
CA ASN A 243 -32.15 5.75 5.77
C ASN A 243 -32.65 4.53 6.55
N ASP A 244 -32.53 3.34 5.98
CA ASP A 244 -32.87 2.06 6.65
C ASP A 244 -32.02 1.79 7.90
N LEU A 245 -30.83 2.37 7.95
CA LEU A 245 -29.93 2.30 9.11
C LEU A 245 -30.17 3.44 10.11
N GLY A 246 -31.14 4.33 9.86
CA GLY A 246 -31.35 5.54 10.66
C GLY A 246 -30.16 6.52 10.63
N ILE A 247 -29.30 6.43 9.60
CA ILE A 247 -28.12 7.28 9.45
C ILE A 247 -28.47 8.48 8.56
N LYS A 248 -28.38 9.69 9.13
CA LYS A 248 -28.64 10.94 8.37
C LYS A 248 -27.41 11.46 7.64
N ASP A 249 -26.22 11.09 8.11
CA ASP A 249 -24.94 11.57 7.65
C ASP A 249 -23.97 10.40 7.50
N ILE A 250 -23.47 10.16 6.29
CA ILE A 250 -22.52 9.08 5.99
C ILE A 250 -21.30 9.08 6.91
N ARG A 251 -20.86 10.26 7.38
CA ARG A 251 -19.68 10.41 8.24
C ARG A 251 -19.82 9.73 9.59
N GLU A 252 -21.07 9.52 10.04
CA GLU A 252 -21.41 8.81 11.27
C GLU A 252 -21.60 7.30 11.06
N ALA A 253 -21.71 6.84 9.81
CA ALA A 253 -21.81 5.42 9.52
C ALA A 253 -20.54 4.70 9.95
N LEU A 254 -20.71 3.51 10.53
CA LEU A 254 -19.62 2.54 10.66
C LEU A 254 -19.47 1.82 9.32
N ILE A 255 -18.25 1.72 8.83
CA ILE A 255 -17.91 1.00 7.61
C ILE A 255 -16.94 -0.14 7.95
N SER A 256 -17.15 -1.28 7.32
CA SER A 256 -16.23 -2.41 7.34
C SER A 256 -15.99 -2.96 5.94
N PHE A 257 -14.83 -3.59 5.75
CA PHE A 257 -14.37 -4.12 4.47
C PHE A 257 -14.13 -5.62 4.61
N ASN A 258 -14.65 -6.43 3.69
CA ASN A 258 -14.19 -7.82 3.57
C ASN A 258 -13.32 -7.96 2.31
N ALA A 259 -12.05 -8.27 2.53
CA ALA A 259 -11.18 -8.80 1.49
C ALA A 259 -11.37 -10.32 1.41
N ILE A 260 -11.18 -10.90 0.23
CA ILE A 260 -10.91 -12.34 0.19
C ILE A 260 -9.47 -12.48 0.69
N ALA A 261 -9.26 -13.34 1.70
CA ALA A 261 -7.92 -13.72 2.12
C ALA A 261 -7.14 -14.08 0.85
N LEU A 262 -6.05 -13.35 0.59
CA LEU A 262 -5.11 -13.71 -0.47
C LEU A 262 -4.89 -15.20 -0.34
N LYS A 263 -5.20 -15.97 -1.39
CA LYS A 263 -4.92 -17.40 -1.38
C LYS A 263 -3.46 -17.51 -0.95
N GLU A 264 -3.21 -18.10 0.22
CA GLU A 264 -1.88 -18.59 0.51
C GLU A 264 -1.55 -19.45 -0.71
N GLU A 265 -0.55 -19.03 -1.48
CA GLU A 265 0.14 -19.96 -2.35
C GLU A 265 0.66 -21.04 -1.39
N ARG A 266 -0.13 -22.09 -1.18
CA ARG A 266 0.40 -23.38 -0.73
C ARG A 266 1.57 -23.59 -1.65
N GLY A 267 2.80 -23.52 -1.12
CA GLY A 267 4.02 -23.44 -1.89
C GLY A 267 3.92 -24.33 -3.11
N GLN A 268 3.58 -23.73 -4.25
CA GLN A 268 3.97 -24.31 -5.51
C GLN A 268 5.43 -23.94 -5.55
N GLU A 269 6.27 -24.95 -5.36
CA GLU A 269 7.65 -24.91 -5.84
C GLU A 269 7.65 -24.16 -7.17
N PRO A 270 8.56 -23.19 -7.36
CA PRO A 270 8.63 -22.51 -8.63
C PRO A 270 8.77 -23.58 -9.71
N LYS A 271 7.74 -23.72 -10.56
CA LYS A 271 7.92 -24.44 -11.81
C LYS A 271 9.06 -23.73 -12.50
N ASP A 272 10.13 -24.47 -12.71
CA ASP A 272 11.38 -24.02 -13.31
C ASP A 272 11.12 -22.97 -14.37
N TYR A 273 11.64 -21.76 -14.12
CA TYR A 273 11.86 -20.80 -15.18
C TYR A 273 12.93 -21.43 -16.08
N ASN A 274 12.51 -22.05 -17.17
CA ASN A 274 13.42 -22.39 -18.25
C ASN A 274 13.89 -21.08 -18.90
N GLU A 275 15.15 -20.74 -18.67
CA GLU A 275 15.89 -19.79 -19.50
C GLU A 275 15.85 -20.27 -20.96
N GLY A 276 15.54 -19.36 -21.88
CA GLY A 276 15.72 -19.59 -23.32
C GLY A 276 14.42 -19.54 -24.13
N PHE A 277 13.96 -18.33 -24.46
CA PHE A 277 13.29 -18.08 -25.73
C PHE A 277 14.06 -17.00 -26.47
N TYR A 278 14.97 -17.45 -27.32
CA TYR A 278 15.53 -16.66 -28.41
C TYR A 278 14.39 -16.21 -29.34
N LEU A 279 14.43 -14.94 -29.74
CA LEU A 279 13.63 -14.45 -30.87
C LEU A 279 14.03 -15.23 -32.13
N PRO A 280 13.08 -15.70 -32.96
CA PRO A 280 13.41 -16.17 -34.29
C PRO A 280 13.74 -14.98 -35.20
N VAL A 281 14.71 -15.23 -36.09
CA VAL A 281 15.19 -14.36 -37.18
C VAL A 281 14.05 -13.91 -38.08
#